data_AF-A0A8I0L5V6-F1
#
_entry.id   AF-A0A8I0L5V6-F1
#
_cell.length_a   1.000
_cell.length_b   1.000
_cell.length_c   1.000
_cell.angle_alpha   90.00
_cell.angle_beta   90.00
_cell.angle_gamma   90.00
#
_symmetry.space_group_name_H-M   'P 1'
#
loop_
_entity.id
_entity.type
_entity.pdbx_description
1 polymer ?
#
loop_
_entity_poly.entity_id
_entity_poly.type
_entity_poly.pdbx_seq_one_letter_code
_entity_poly.pdbx_strand_id
1 'polypeptide(L)'
;MQLVNPLEQQNAVKTLYSEFVSPVCAKYGLTRIELDILLFLANNTRYDTATDIVEVRFLAKSQVSAAIKNLEARGCLRREYQL
;
A
#
# COMPACT_ATOMS: atom_id res chain seq x y z
N MET A 1 3.86 -15.47 -33.06
CA MET A 1 3.57 -14.71 -31.83
C MET A 1 3.68 -15.70 -30.68
N GLN A 2 4.73 -15.64 -29.86
CA GLN A 2 4.84 -16.53 -28.70
C GLN A 2 3.78 -16.13 -27.68
N LEU A 3 2.95 -17.09 -27.27
CA LEU A 3 2.04 -16.93 -26.15
C LEU A 3 2.89 -16.82 -24.88
N VAL A 4 3.01 -15.61 -24.34
CA VAL A 4 3.70 -15.37 -23.07
C VAL A 4 2.85 -15.95 -21.94
N ASN A 5 3.46 -16.62 -20.97
CA ASN A 5 2.73 -17.26 -19.88
C ASN A 5 2.01 -16.19 -19.02
N PRO A 6 0.71 -16.32 -18.71
CA PRO A 6 -0.01 -15.36 -17.87
C PRO A 6 0.65 -15.08 -16.52
N LEU A 7 1.34 -16.07 -15.93
CA LEU A 7 2.09 -15.90 -14.69
C LEU A 7 3.36 -15.05 -14.88
N GLU A 8 4.05 -15.21 -16.01
CA GLU A 8 5.21 -14.38 -16.37
C GLU A 8 4.77 -12.92 -16.60
N GLN A 9 3.61 -12.71 -17.22
CA GLN A 9 3.04 -11.38 -17.40
C GLN A 9 2.67 -10.72 -16.06
N GLN A 10 2.09 -11.47 -15.12
CA GLN A 10 1.81 -10.95 -13.77
C GLN A 10 3.09 -10.53 -13.03
N ASN A 11 4.17 -11.30 -13.18
CA ASN A 11 5.45 -10.98 -12.57
C ASN A 11 6.09 -9.74 -13.21
N ALA A 12 6.06 -9.61 -14.54
CA ALA A 12 6.59 -8.44 -15.24
C ALA A 12 5.90 -7.13 -14.81
N VAL A 13 4.56 -7.14 -14.69
CA VAL A 13 3.80 -5.96 -14.25
C VAL A 13 4.13 -5.60 -12.80
N LYS A 14 4.23 -6.59 -11.90
CA LYS A 14 4.63 -6.36 -10.51
C LYS A 14 6.04 -5.79 -10.39
N THR A 15 6.99 -6.32 -11.15
CA THR A 15 8.37 -5.83 -11.17
C THR A 15 8.42 -4.39 -11.66
N LEU A 16 7.79 -4.09 -12.81
CA LEU A 16 7.75 -2.74 -13.35
C LEU A 16 7.12 -1.75 -12.37
N TYR A 17 5.97 -2.11 -11.79
CA TYR A 17 5.33 -1.28 -10.77
C TYR A 17 6.26 -1.04 -9.57
N SER A 18 6.99 -2.07 -9.13
CA SER A 18 7.97 -1.95 -8.04
C SER A 18 9.14 -1.02 -8.37
N GLU A 19 9.62 -1.03 -9.60
CA GLU A 19 10.67 -0.13 -10.07
C GLU A 19 10.19 1.34 -10.08
N PHE A 20 8.97 1.61 -10.55
CA PHE A 20 8.44 2.98 -10.63
C PHE A 20 8.25 3.66 -9.27
N VAL A 21 7.81 2.89 -8.29
CA VAL A 21 7.48 3.39 -6.94
C VAL A 21 8.67 3.35 -5.98
N SER A 22 9.72 2.57 -6.29
CA SER A 22 10.92 2.50 -5.44
C SER A 22 11.57 3.89 -5.25
N PRO A 23 11.76 4.73 -6.29
CA PRO A 23 12.22 6.12 -6.13
C PRO A 23 11.30 6.98 -5.25
N VAL A 24 9.98 6.78 -5.32
CA VAL A 24 9.01 7.51 -4.49
C VAL A 24 9.18 7.10 -3.03
N CYS A 25 9.23 5.80 -2.76
CA CYS A 25 9.49 5.26 -1.43
C CYS A 25 10.81 5.78 -0.86
N ALA A 26 11.89 5.78 -1.65
CA ALA A 26 13.18 6.31 -1.24
C ALA A 26 13.11 7.82 -0.92
N LYS A 27 12.52 8.61 -1.82
CA LYS A 27 12.39 10.08 -1.67
C LYS A 27 11.66 10.47 -0.40
N TYR A 28 10.59 9.75 -0.06
CA TYR A 28 9.77 10.04 1.11
C TYR A 28 10.12 9.17 2.31
N GLY A 29 11.12 8.29 2.25
CA GLY A 29 11.43 7.35 3.33
C GLY A 29 10.26 6.45 3.71
N LEU A 30 9.45 6.03 2.75
CA LEU A 30 8.28 5.15 2.95
C LEU A 30 8.65 3.70 2.66
N THR A 31 8.10 2.77 3.43
CA THR A 31 8.07 1.36 3.03
C THR A 31 7.04 1.15 1.91
N ARG A 32 7.10 -0.02 1.24
CA ARG A 32 6.10 -0.36 0.22
C ARG A 32 4.69 -0.44 0.79
N ILE A 33 4.55 -1.04 1.98
CA ILE A 33 3.27 -1.15 2.68
C ILE A 33 2.71 0.23 3.03
N GLU A 34 3.55 1.13 3.53
CA GLU A 34 3.13 2.49 3.87
C GLU A 34 2.64 3.26 2.64
N LEU A 35 3.37 3.18 1.52
CA LEU A 35 2.93 3.79 0.26
C LEU A 35 1.61 3.18 -0.22
N ASP A 36 1.47 1.85 -0.16
CA ASP A 36 0.27 1.16 -0.60
C ASP A 36 -0.96 1.54 0.25
N ILE A 37 -0.79 1.73 1.56
CA ILE A 37 -1.85 2.22 2.46
C ILE A 37 -2.25 3.66 2.10
N LEU A 38 -1.28 4.56 1.93
CA LEU A 38 -1.56 5.96 1.57
C LEU A 38 -2.31 6.05 0.24
N LEU A 39 -1.85 5.33 -0.78
CA LEU A 39 -2.52 5.29 -2.09
C LEU A 39 -3.90 4.63 -2.00
N PHE A 40 -4.07 3.60 -1.16
CA PHE A 40 -5.36 2.97 -0.96
C PHE A 40 -6.39 3.94 -0.38
N LEU A 41 -6.05 4.61 0.72
CA LEU A 41 -6.92 5.58 1.39
C LEU A 41 -7.25 6.76 0.47
N ALA A 42 -6.24 7.30 -0.23
CA ALA A 42 -6.43 8.42 -1.16
C ALA A 42 -7.35 8.06 -2.34
N ASN A 43 -7.25 6.84 -2.86
CA ASN A 43 -8.04 6.41 -4.03
C ASN A 43 -9.40 5.83 -3.66
N ASN A 44 -9.63 5.46 -2.40
CA ASN A 44 -10.86 4.79 -1.98
C ASN A 44 -11.41 5.45 -0.71
N THR A 45 -11.93 6.67 -0.84
CA THR A 45 -12.41 7.50 0.28
C THR A 45 -13.55 6.91 1.11
N ARG A 46 -14.14 5.78 0.67
CA ARG A 46 -15.15 5.02 1.43
C ARG A 46 -14.55 4.01 2.42
N TYR A 47 -13.26 3.72 2.29
CA TYR A 47 -12.53 2.82 3.17
C TYR A 47 -11.54 3.63 3.98
N ASP A 48 -11.72 3.66 5.29
CA ASP A 48 -10.90 4.45 6.21
C ASP A 48 -10.47 3.66 7.45
N THR A 49 -10.81 2.38 7.53
CA THR A 49 -10.44 1.53 8.68
C THR A 49 -9.25 0.62 8.38
N ALA A 50 -8.53 0.26 9.43
CA ALA A 50 -7.46 -0.76 9.34
C ALA A 50 -8.01 -2.12 8.86
N THR A 51 -9.26 -2.43 9.19
CA THR A 51 -9.94 -3.65 8.73
C THR A 51 -10.13 -3.62 7.21
N ASP A 52 -10.63 -2.52 6.65
CA ASP A 52 -10.81 -2.38 5.20
C ASP A 52 -9.48 -2.56 4.46
N ILE A 53 -8.40 -1.97 4.98
CA ILE A 53 -7.07 -2.12 4.40
C ILE A 53 -6.65 -3.60 4.38
N VAL A 54 -6.82 -4.32 5.48
CA VAL A 54 -6.47 -5.74 5.58
C VAL A 54 -7.28 -6.59 4.59
N GLU A 55 -8.59 -6.35 4.52
CA GLU A 55 -9.51 -7.16 3.72
C GLU A 55 -9.40 -6.86 2.22
N VAL A 56 -9.31 -5.59 1.83
CA VAL A 56 -9.32 -5.18 0.42
C VAL A 56 -7.92 -5.30 -0.21
N ARG A 57 -6.85 -5.06 0.56
CA ARG A 57 -5.47 -5.13 0.06
C ARG A 57 -4.77 -6.44 0.38
N PHE A 58 -5.43 -7.37 1.07
CA PHE A 58 -4.90 -8.67 1.48
C PHE A 58 -3.55 -8.55 2.21
N LEU A 59 -3.40 -7.49 3.03
CA LEU A 59 -2.20 -7.24 3.81
C LEU A 59 -2.29 -7.90 5.18
N ALA A 60 -1.16 -8.37 5.71
CA ALA A 60 -1.13 -8.94 7.05
C ALA A 60 -1.47 -7.89 8.11
N LYS A 61 -2.31 -8.25 9.09
CA LYS A 61 -2.72 -7.35 10.19
C LYS A 61 -1.53 -6.70 10.91
N SER A 62 -0.44 -7.44 11.13
CA SER A 62 0.78 -6.94 11.75
C SER A 62 1.49 -5.87 10.92
N GLN A 63 1.53 -6.03 9.59
CA GLN A 63 2.10 -5.05 8.67
C GLN A 63 1.27 -3.77 8.63
N VAL A 64 -0.06 -3.91 8.54
CA VAL A 64 -0.98 -2.78 8.55
C VAL A 64 -0.87 -1.98 9.86
N SER A 65 -0.87 -2.66 11.00
CA SER A 65 -0.72 -2.02 12.31
C SER A 65 0.59 -1.25 12.44
N ALA A 66 1.72 -1.88 12.07
CA ALA A 66 3.03 -1.23 12.12
C ALA A 66 3.12 -0.02 11.17
N ALA A 67 2.62 -0.15 9.94
CA ALA A 67 2.64 0.92 8.95
C ALA A 67 1.76 2.10 9.36
N ILE A 68 0.53 1.86 9.85
CA ILE A 68 -0.34 2.93 10.35
C ILE A 68 0.34 3.67 11.51
N LYS A 69 0.92 2.95 12.47
CA LYS A 69 1.63 3.56 13.61
C LYS A 69 2.79 4.47 13.14
N ASN A 70 3.56 4.03 12.15
CA ASN A 70 4.66 4.82 11.61
C ASN A 70 4.15 6.06 10.84
N LEU A 71 3.15 5.88 9.98
CA LEU A 71 2.52 6.96 9.22
C LEU A 71 1.88 8.01 10.14
N GLU A 72 1.27 7.61 11.25
CA GLU A 72 0.78 8.54 12.28
C GLU A 72 1.91 9.30 12.96
N ALA A 73 2.97 8.59 13.38
CA ALA A 73 4.13 9.23 14.03
C ALA A 73 4.80 10.28 13.13
N ARG A 74 4.64 10.12 11.81
CA ARG A 74 5.14 11.04 10.79
C ARG A 74 4.14 12.12 10.37
N GLY A 75 2.93 12.11 10.93
CA GLY A 75 1.87 13.05 10.59
C GLY A 75 1.24 12.83 9.20
N CYS A 76 1.49 11.70 8.55
CA CYS A 76 0.88 11.34 7.27
C CYS A 76 -0.56 10.85 7.41
N LEU A 77 -0.89 10.26 8.56
CA LEU A 77 -2.24 9.80 8.91
C LEU A 77 -2.65 10.35 10.28
N ARG A 78 -3.96 10.44 10.49
CA ARG A 78 -4.58 10.73 11.78
C ARG A 78 -5.72 9.73 11.99
N ARG A 79 -5.79 9.13 13.18
CA ARG A 79 -6.99 8.40 13.60
C ARG A 79 -8.02 9.36 14.17
N GLU A 80 -9.26 9.17 13.73
CA GLU A 80 -10.43 9.85 14.27
C GLU A 80 -11.37 8.78 14.84
N TYR A 81 -11.92 9.04 16.01
CA TYR A 81 -12.96 8.22 16.61
C TYR A 81 -14.26 8.98 16.44
N GLN A 82 -15.19 8.39 15.69
CA GLN A 82 -16.54 8.91 15.62
C GLN A 82 -17.23 8.58 16.96
N LEU A 83 -17.61 9.62 17.69
CA LEU A 83 -18.36 9.54 18.95
C LEU A 83 -19.86 9.44 18.68
#